data_AF-A0A2V6ACN5-F1
#
_entry.id   AF-A0A2V6ACN5-F1
#
_cell.length_a   1.000
_cell.length_b   1.000
_cell.length_c   1.000
_cell.angle_alpha   90.00
_cell.angle_beta   90.00
_cell.angle_gamma   90.00
#
_symmetry.space_group_name_H-M   'P 1'
#
loop_
_entity.id
_entity.type
_entity.pdbx_description
1 polymer ?
#
loop_
_entity_poly.entity_id
_entity_poly.type
_entity_poly.pdbx_seq_one_letter_code
_entity_poly.pdbx_strand_id
1 'polypeptide(L)'
;MRKMVFFAFALASLSATAFPADRQIAFERNGAAYIANLDGTAEKKIADGIFPAISADGTRVAFNTVEKSGTTYVRHVAVVEIETGKITVFKDVPSDNSYYPTRCAKTRFGTLGSSMQMEPVFAS
;
A
#
# COMPACT_ATOMS: atom_id res chain seq x y z
N MET A 1 -35.75 36.28 38.49
CA MET A 1 -34.57 35.46 38.84
C MET A 1 -34.29 34.47 37.72
N ARG A 2 -33.04 34.50 37.22
CA ARG A 2 -32.25 33.45 36.55
C ARG A 2 -32.86 32.63 35.38
N LYS A 3 -32.48 33.09 34.18
CA LYS A 3 -32.22 32.39 32.90
C LYS A 3 -32.10 30.86 32.98
N MET A 4 -32.83 30.14 32.10
CA MET A 4 -32.42 28.81 31.64
C MET A 4 -32.38 28.80 30.11
N VAL A 5 -31.16 28.70 29.60
CA VAL A 5 -30.79 28.61 28.18
C VAL A 5 -30.96 27.16 27.76
N PHE A 6 -31.70 26.90 26.68
CA PHE A 6 -31.71 25.60 26.00
C PHE A 6 -30.67 25.64 24.88
N PHE A 7 -29.52 24.99 25.10
CA PHE A 7 -28.54 24.71 24.05
C PHE A 7 -28.82 23.31 23.50
N ALA A 8 -29.48 23.24 22.35
CA ALA A 8 -29.61 21.99 21.60
C ALA A 8 -28.30 21.74 20.84
N PHE A 9 -27.42 20.90 21.39
CA PHE A 9 -26.27 20.37 20.67
C PHE A 9 -26.72 19.14 19.88
N ALA A 10 -27.13 19.35 18.63
CA ALA A 10 -27.32 18.26 17.69
C ALA A 10 -25.94 17.70 17.34
N LEU A 11 -25.55 16.62 18.00
CA LEU A 11 -24.34 15.87 17.65
C LEU A 11 -24.64 15.14 16.34
N ALA A 12 -24.26 15.74 15.22
CA ALA A 12 -24.27 15.07 13.93
C ALA A 12 -23.40 13.82 14.04
N SER A 13 -24.03 12.66 14.11
CA SER A 13 -23.35 11.38 13.97
C SER A 13 -22.84 11.31 12.54
N LEU A 14 -21.58 11.68 12.35
CA LEU A 14 -20.84 11.42 11.12
C LEU A 14 -20.65 9.90 11.08
N SER A 15 -21.63 9.18 10.55
CA SER A 15 -21.40 7.80 10.14
C SER A 15 -20.32 7.87 9.07
N ALA A 16 -19.09 7.50 9.44
CA ALA A 16 -18.02 7.31 8.48
C ALA A 16 -18.48 6.17 7.56
N THR A 17 -19.15 6.52 6.47
CA THR A 17 -19.32 5.62 5.35
C THR A 17 -17.90 5.39 4.84
N ALA A 18 -17.29 4.29 5.26
CA ALA A 18 -16.17 3.73 4.53
C ALA A 18 -16.71 3.51 3.12
N PHE A 19 -16.46 4.47 2.22
CA PHE A 19 -16.63 4.24 0.81
C PHE A 19 -15.84 2.97 0.53
N PRO A 20 -16.45 1.93 -0.07
CA PRO A 20 -15.65 0.82 -0.51
C PRO A 20 -14.62 1.44 -1.45
N ALA A 21 -13.35 1.47 -1.03
CA ALA A 21 -12.26 1.80 -1.94
C ALA A 21 -12.50 0.93 -3.16
N ASP A 22 -12.55 1.53 -4.35
CA ASP A 22 -12.73 0.80 -5.59
C ASP A 22 -11.77 -0.39 -5.54
N ARG A 23 -12.34 -1.60 -5.45
CA ARG A 23 -11.52 -2.78 -5.18
C ARG A 23 -10.71 -3.03 -6.43
N GLN A 24 -9.42 -2.74 -6.34
CA GLN A 24 -8.47 -2.99 -7.41
C GLN A 24 -7.65 -4.23 -7.09
N ILE A 25 -7.25 -4.92 -8.14
CA ILE A 25 -6.18 -5.92 -8.09
C ILE A 25 -4.89 -5.27 -8.54
N ALA A 26 -3.77 -5.67 -7.95
CA ALA A 26 -2.45 -5.41 -8.49
C ALA A 26 -1.85 -6.72 -9.01
N PHE A 27 -1.21 -6.66 -10.17
CA PHE A 27 -0.63 -7.83 -10.81
C PHE A 27 0.60 -7.46 -11.63
N GLU A 28 1.47 -8.45 -11.84
CA GLU A 28 2.64 -8.30 -12.69
C GLU A 28 2.30 -8.72 -14.13
N ARG A 29 2.79 -7.97 -15.12
CA ARG A 29 2.85 -8.42 -16.51
C ARG A 29 4.12 -7.91 -17.17
N ASN A 30 4.91 -8.83 -17.72
CA ASN A 30 6.14 -8.54 -18.48
C ASN A 30 7.14 -7.65 -17.71
N GLY A 31 7.37 -7.92 -16.43
CA GLY A 31 8.31 -7.15 -15.61
C GLY A 31 7.83 -5.75 -15.21
N ALA A 32 6.52 -5.50 -15.30
CA ALA A 32 5.88 -4.27 -14.86
C ALA A 32 4.70 -4.55 -13.93
N ALA A 33 4.49 -3.64 -12.98
CA ALA A 33 3.36 -3.65 -12.07
C ALA A 33 2.18 -2.90 -12.69
N TYR A 34 1.01 -3.52 -12.59
CA TYR A 34 -0.27 -3.01 -13.06
C TYR A 34 -1.30 -3.01 -11.94
N ILE A 35 -2.32 -2.16 -12.11
CA ILE A 35 -3.59 -2.23 -11.38
C ILE A 35 -4.75 -2.37 -12.35
N ALA A 36 -5.85 -2.98 -11.91
CA ALA A 36 -7.13 -3.00 -12.62
C ALA A 36 -8.28 -3.12 -11.61
N ASN A 37 -9.50 -2.81 -12.05
CA ASN A 37 -10.71 -3.14 -11.30
C ASN A 37 -10.87 -4.66 -11.15
N LEU A 38 -11.69 -5.12 -10.18
CA LEU A 38 -11.94 -6.57 -9.98
C LEU A 38 -12.51 -7.28 -11.23
N ASP A 39 -13.23 -6.55 -12.08
CA ASP A 39 -13.77 -7.06 -13.34
C ASP A 39 -12.75 -7.04 -14.50
N GLY A 40 -11.51 -6.63 -14.23
CA GLY A 40 -10.43 -6.50 -15.21
C GLY A 40 -10.48 -5.21 -16.03
N THR A 41 -11.45 -4.33 -15.81
CA THR A 41 -11.53 -3.03 -16.49
C THR A 41 -10.57 -2.01 -15.88
N ALA A 42 -10.42 -0.85 -16.55
CA ALA A 42 -9.58 0.26 -16.10
C ALA A 42 -8.12 -0.14 -15.78
N GLU A 43 -7.57 -1.08 -16.53
CA GLU A 43 -6.19 -1.50 -16.39
C GLU A 43 -5.23 -0.32 -16.61
N LYS A 44 -4.23 -0.20 -15.73
CA LYS A 44 -3.20 0.84 -15.79
C LYS A 44 -1.85 0.30 -15.35
N LYS A 45 -0.81 0.56 -16.15
CA LYS A 45 0.58 0.36 -15.71
C LYS A 45 0.94 1.42 -14.66
N ILE A 46 1.51 1.01 -13.54
CA ILE A 46 1.88 1.92 -12.44
C ILE A 46 3.39 2.06 -12.26
N ALA A 47 4.18 1.03 -12.58
CA ALA A 47 5.64 1.05 -12.48
C ALA A 47 6.28 -0.08 -13.27
N ASP A 48 7.58 0.05 -13.58
CA ASP A 48 8.43 -1.09 -13.93
C ASP A 48 8.85 -1.81 -12.65
N GLY A 49 8.72 -3.14 -12.61
CA GLY A 49 8.96 -3.94 -11.42
C GLY A 49 8.07 -5.18 -11.32
N ILE A 50 8.34 -6.01 -10.31
CA ILE A 50 7.73 -7.33 -10.13
C ILE A 50 7.12 -7.49 -8.73
N PHE A 51 6.32 -8.53 -8.56
CA PHE A 51 5.68 -8.90 -7.29
C PHE A 51 4.91 -7.77 -6.59
N PRO A 52 3.92 -7.14 -7.25
CA PRO A 52 3.16 -6.06 -6.66
C PRO A 52 2.18 -6.54 -5.58
N ALA A 53 1.98 -5.72 -4.54
CA ALA A 53 1.02 -5.91 -3.46
C ALA A 53 0.29 -4.58 -3.14
N ILE A 54 -1.03 -4.56 -3.27
CA ILE A 54 -1.86 -3.36 -3.10
C ILE A 54 -2.32 -3.15 -1.63
N SER A 55 -2.33 -1.89 -1.17
CA SER A 55 -2.78 -1.44 0.16
C SER A 55 -4.33 -1.53 0.33
N ALA A 56 -4.89 -1.42 1.56
CA ALA A 56 -6.32 -1.83 1.80
C ALA A 56 -7.26 -0.78 1.30
N ASP A 57 -6.83 0.43 1.53
CA ASP A 57 -7.37 1.66 1.02
C ASP A 57 -7.15 1.80 -0.49
N GLY A 58 -6.39 0.90 -1.13
CA GLY A 58 -6.17 0.93 -2.58
C GLY A 58 -5.37 2.15 -3.06
N THR A 59 -4.69 2.87 -2.17
CA THR A 59 -3.99 4.11 -2.51
C THR A 59 -2.53 3.89 -2.92
N ARG A 60 -1.95 2.74 -2.55
CA ARG A 60 -0.52 2.44 -2.73
C ARG A 60 -0.29 1.01 -3.19
N VAL A 61 0.80 0.80 -3.91
CA VAL A 61 1.29 -0.55 -4.27
C VAL A 61 2.75 -0.67 -3.88
N ALA A 62 3.07 -1.69 -3.09
CA ALA A 62 4.45 -2.11 -2.84
C ALA A 62 4.88 -3.08 -3.96
N PHE A 63 6.12 -2.99 -4.42
CA PHE A 63 6.66 -3.85 -5.48
C PHE A 63 8.19 -3.92 -5.40
N ASN A 64 8.80 -4.82 -6.16
CA ASN A 64 10.25 -4.88 -6.31
C ASN A 64 10.70 -4.15 -7.58
N THR A 65 11.70 -3.26 -7.46
CA THR A 65 12.43 -2.77 -8.64
C THR A 65 13.22 -3.93 -9.26
N VAL A 66 13.50 -3.82 -10.57
CA VAL A 66 14.35 -4.77 -11.28
C VAL A 66 15.44 -4.00 -12.00
N GLU A 67 16.60 -3.88 -11.37
CA GLU A 67 17.76 -3.15 -11.89
C GLU A 67 18.80 -4.17 -12.35
N LYS A 68 19.14 -4.16 -13.64
CA LYS A 68 20.17 -5.07 -14.17
C LYS A 68 21.56 -4.53 -13.82
N SER A 69 22.39 -5.35 -13.19
CA SER A 69 23.80 -5.07 -12.89
C SER A 69 24.66 -6.22 -13.42
N GLY A 70 25.22 -6.03 -14.62
CA GLY A 70 25.97 -7.07 -15.32
C GLY A 70 25.11 -8.29 -15.66
N THR A 71 25.49 -9.47 -15.13
CA THR A 71 24.74 -10.74 -15.25
C THR A 71 23.75 -10.97 -14.12
N THR A 72 23.68 -10.04 -13.15
CA THR A 72 22.84 -10.12 -11.95
C THR A 72 21.74 -9.06 -11.99
N TYR A 73 20.74 -9.24 -11.13
CA TYR A 73 19.68 -8.27 -10.87
C TYR A 73 19.76 -7.80 -9.42
N VAL A 74 19.72 -6.49 -9.23
CA VAL A 74 19.57 -5.80 -7.94
C VAL A 74 18.09 -5.43 -7.81
N ARG A 75 17.49 -5.70 -6.65
CA ARG A 75 16.07 -5.47 -6.40
C ARG A 75 15.88 -4.78 -5.08
N HIS A 76 15.24 -3.62 -5.13
CA HIS A 76 14.85 -2.88 -3.94
C HIS A 76 13.34 -3.02 -3.75
N VAL A 77 12.89 -2.89 -2.50
CA VAL A 77 11.48 -2.66 -2.23
C VAL A 77 11.16 -1.22 -2.62
N ALA A 78 10.05 -1.00 -3.29
CA ALA A 78 9.54 0.31 -3.63
C ALA A 78 8.04 0.39 -3.36
N VAL A 79 7.55 1.62 -3.15
CA VAL A 79 6.12 1.92 -3.04
C VAL A 79 5.78 3.00 -4.05
N VAL A 80 4.71 2.77 -4.81
CA VAL A 80 4.09 3.79 -5.68
C VAL A 80 2.77 4.26 -5.07
N GLU A 81 2.58 5.58 -5.03
CA GLU A 81 1.30 6.22 -4.76
C GLU A 81 0.47 6.23 -6.05
N ILE A 82 -0.72 5.61 -6.06
CA ILE A 82 -1.50 5.36 -7.29
C ILE A 82 -1.98 6.67 -7.94
N GLU A 83 -2.44 7.62 -7.12
CA GLU A 83 -3.00 8.90 -7.59
C GLU A 83 -1.91 9.79 -8.21
N THR A 84 -0.79 9.95 -7.51
CA THR A 84 0.28 10.87 -7.89
C THR A 84 1.29 10.23 -8.83
N GLY A 85 1.38 8.89 -8.85
CA GLY A 85 2.43 8.14 -9.52
C GLY A 85 3.80 8.26 -8.85
N LYS A 86 3.86 8.86 -7.65
CA LYS A 86 5.13 9.05 -6.94
C LYS A 86 5.68 7.71 -6.45
N ILE A 87 6.93 7.43 -6.81
CA ILE A 87 7.65 6.21 -6.41
C ILE A 87 8.69 6.54 -5.34
N THR A 88 8.68 5.78 -4.25
CA THR A 88 9.72 5.80 -3.21
C THR A 88 10.42 4.45 -3.19
N VAL A 89 11.74 4.45 -3.40
CA VAL A 89 12.58 3.23 -3.37
C VAL A 89 13.33 3.18 -2.04
N PHE A 90 13.19 2.07 -1.32
CA PHE A 90 13.85 1.86 -0.03
C PHE A 90 15.22 1.22 -0.26
N LYS A 91 16.28 2.01 -0.03
CA LYS A 91 17.69 1.60 -0.19
C LYS A 91 18.40 1.36 1.13
N ASP A 92 17.77 1.77 2.22
CA ASP A 92 18.22 1.65 3.61
C ASP A 92 17.72 0.37 4.29
N VAL A 93 17.36 -0.63 3.50
CA VAL A 93 16.97 -1.95 4.00
C VAL A 93 18.22 -2.85 4.11
N PRO A 94 18.34 -3.73 5.13
CA PRO A 94 19.46 -4.65 5.28
C PRO A 94 19.48 -5.78 4.23
N SER A 95 19.63 -5.41 2.95
CA SER A 95 19.98 -6.23 1.79
C SER A 95 19.91 -5.35 0.53
N ASP A 96 20.83 -5.53 -0.41
CA ASP A 96 20.78 -4.93 -1.75
C ASP A 96 19.91 -5.76 -2.73
N ASN A 97 19.35 -6.89 -2.29
CA ASN A 97 18.49 -7.74 -3.10
C ASN A 97 17.36 -8.32 -2.24
N SER A 98 16.26 -7.57 -2.14
CA SER A 98 15.08 -7.90 -1.35
C SER A 98 13.93 -8.41 -2.23
N TYR A 99 13.08 -9.30 -1.71
CA TYR A 99 12.02 -9.99 -2.46
C TYR A 99 10.68 -9.99 -1.74
N TYR A 100 9.60 -10.08 -2.53
CA TYR A 100 8.23 -10.35 -2.09
C TYR A 100 7.73 -9.40 -1.00
N PRO A 101 7.64 -8.09 -1.27
CA PRO A 101 7.00 -7.18 -0.34
C PRO A 101 5.56 -7.64 -0.13
N THR A 102 5.22 -8.01 1.11
CA THR A 102 3.87 -8.37 1.47
C THR A 102 3.16 -7.17 2.06
N ARG A 103 1.86 -7.10 1.78
CA ARG A 103 1.01 -6.11 2.40
C ARG A 103 0.52 -6.65 3.76
N CYS A 104 0.90 -5.98 4.84
CA CYS A 104 0.44 -6.31 6.19
C CYS A 104 -0.91 -5.62 6.47
N ALA A 105 -1.91 -6.38 6.92
CA ALA A 105 -3.12 -5.80 7.51
C ALA A 105 -2.85 -5.60 9.00
N LYS A 106 -3.03 -4.38 9.51
CA LYS A 106 -2.78 -4.06 10.92
C LYS A 106 -3.85 -4.69 11.82
N THR A 107 -3.77 -6.00 12.00
CA THR A 107 -4.40 -6.70 13.12
C THR A 107 -3.30 -6.83 14.17
N ARG A 108 -3.46 -6.17 15.33
CA ARG A 108 -2.49 -6.28 16.43
C ARG A 108 -2.18 -7.75 16.70
N PHE A 109 -0.96 -8.20 16.39
CA PHE A 109 -0.45 -9.48 16.84
C PHE A 109 0.83 -9.25 17.63
N GLY A 110 0.81 -9.74 18.87
CA GLY A 110 1.94 -9.72 19.79
C GLY A 110 3.13 -10.50 19.24
N THR A 111 4.29 -10.08 19.71
CA THR A 111 5.61 -10.65 19.48
C THR A 111 5.59 -12.18 19.55
N LEU A 112 6.06 -12.88 18.50
CA LEU A 112 6.72 -14.19 18.59
C LEU A 112 7.35 -14.58 17.24
N GLY A 113 8.66 -14.85 17.27
CA GLY A 113 9.28 -15.89 16.43
C GLY A 113 9.89 -15.50 15.08
N SER A 114 11.16 -15.10 15.11
CA SER A 114 12.23 -15.41 14.13
C SER A 114 11.83 -15.74 12.68
N SER A 115 11.20 -14.78 11.99
CA SER A 115 11.45 -14.53 10.57
C SER A 115 11.56 -13.02 10.44
N MET A 116 12.67 -12.51 9.92
CA MET A 116 12.82 -11.08 9.68
C MET A 116 11.98 -10.75 8.45
N GLN A 117 10.66 -10.70 8.63
CA GLN A 117 9.76 -10.01 7.73
C GLN A 117 10.12 -8.54 7.85
N MET A 118 10.81 -8.02 6.83
CA MET A 118 11.07 -6.60 6.73
C MET A 118 9.74 -5.92 6.44
N GLU A 119 9.11 -5.42 7.50
CA GLU A 119 7.92 -4.59 7.45
C GLU A 119 8.30 -3.21 6.90
N PRO A 120 7.92 -2.83 5.66
CA PRO A 120 7.72 -1.42 5.36
C PRO A 120 6.54 -0.97 6.23
N VAL A 121 6.85 -0.34 7.36
CA VAL A 121 5.86 0.08 8.35
C VAL A 121 4.92 1.11 7.72
N PHE A 122 3.74 0.66 7.30
CA PHE A 122 2.63 1.55 6.96
C PHE A 122 2.02 2.06 8.27
N ALA A 123 2.39 3.27 8.68
CA ALA A 123 1.58 4.03 9.63
C ALA A 123 0.35 4.58 8.89
N SER A 124 -0.82 4.23 9.42
CA SER A 124 -2.13 4.85 9.15
C SER A 124 -2.08 6.35 9.43
#